data_AF-A0A2N5V3C4-F1
#
_entry.id   AF-A0A2N5V3C4-F1
#
_cell.length_a   1.000
_cell.length_b   1.000
_cell.length_c   1.000
_cell.angle_alpha   90.00
_cell.angle_beta   90.00
_cell.angle_gamma   90.00
#
_symmetry.space_group_name_H-M   'P 1'
#
loop_
_entity.id
_entity.type
_entity.pdbx_description
1 polymer ?
#
loop_
_entity_poly.entity_id
_entity_poly.type
_entity_poly.pdbx_seq_one_letter_code
_entity_poly.pdbx_strand_id
1 'polypeptide(L)'
;MRAIKLRGIIDGQGIAANHNAKKLFPLTLSDNQDPLGTVWPKVSGPDSKDIYIGKDALLIPQPDKLYYAVHWPILRGQLNSFVKLGYASKAEILADNIEAVWLYALSTHLGIKEQDLK
;
A
#
# COMPACT_ATOMS: atom_id res chain seq x y z
N MET A 1 -1.98 40.35 11.88
CA MET A 1 -0.89 40.94 11.07
C MET A 1 -0.92 42.47 11.27
N ARG A 2 -0.01 43.06 12.06
CA ARG A 2 -0.03 44.50 12.39
C ARG A 2 1.31 45.21 12.10
N ALA A 3 1.17 46.39 11.49
CA ALA A 3 2.06 47.55 11.30
C ALA A 3 3.51 47.41 10.82
N ILE A 4 4.28 46.37 11.17
CA ILE A 4 5.63 46.17 10.63
C ILE A 4 5.68 44.73 10.10
N LYS A 5 5.35 44.56 8.82
CA LYS A 5 5.49 43.26 8.15
C LYS A 5 6.98 43.00 7.88
N LEU A 6 7.73 42.66 8.92
CA LEU A 6 8.97 41.90 8.73
C LEU A 6 8.59 40.64 7.96
N ARG A 7 9.17 40.44 6.77
CA ARG A 7 8.99 39.19 6.01
C ARG A 7 9.35 38.06 6.97
N GLY A 8 8.43 37.12 7.18
CA GLY A 8 8.66 35.97 8.06
C GLY A 8 9.98 35.29 7.68
N ILE A 9 10.74 34.85 8.68
CA ILE A 9 12.05 34.18 8.50
C ILE A 9 11.88 33.08 7.44
N ILE A 10 12.60 33.23 6.33
CA ILE A 10 12.31 32.54 5.06
C ILE A 10 12.97 31.14 5.02
N ASP A 11 13.97 30.88 5.87
CA ASP A 11 14.87 29.72 5.72
C ASP A 11 14.73 28.64 6.81
N GLY A 12 13.56 28.52 7.42
CA GLY A 12 13.31 27.45 8.39
C GLY A 12 13.40 26.05 7.77
N GLN A 13 13.02 25.91 6.49
CA GLN A 13 13.02 24.63 5.77
C GLN A 13 14.44 24.16 5.45
N GLY A 14 15.34 25.06 5.03
CA GLY A 14 16.72 24.70 4.71
C GLY A 14 17.50 24.27 5.96
N ILE A 15 17.32 24.99 7.07
CA ILE A 15 17.95 24.66 8.36
C ILE A 15 17.44 23.30 8.87
N ALA A 16 16.13 23.05 8.82
CA ALA A 16 15.55 21.78 9.24
C ALA A 16 15.99 20.60 8.35
N ALA A 17 16.00 20.77 7.02
CA ALA A 17 16.45 19.73 6.09
C ALA A 17 17.93 19.36 6.32
N ASN A 18 18.79 20.36 6.54
CA ASN A 18 20.21 20.14 6.85
C ASN A 18 20.42 19.42 8.18
N HIS A 19 19.62 19.74 9.19
CA HIS A 19 19.64 19.03 10.48
C HIS A 19 19.20 17.57 10.30
N ASN A 20 18.09 17.33 9.60
CA ASN A 20 17.55 16.00 9.37
C ASN A 20 18.50 15.11 8.57
N ALA A 21 19.12 15.64 7.52
CA ALA A 21 20.05 14.88 6.70
C ALA A 21 21.36 14.50 7.41
N LYS A 22 21.85 15.34 8.33
CA LYS A 22 23.17 15.18 8.95
C LYS A 22 23.15 14.55 10.34
N LYS A 23 22.05 14.70 11.10
CA LYS A 23 22.02 14.39 12.54
C LYS A 23 20.96 13.38 12.94
N LEU A 24 20.01 13.06 12.07
CA LEU A 24 19.01 12.04 12.35
C LEU A 24 19.37 10.75 11.62
N PHE A 25 19.65 9.72 12.42
CA PHE A 25 19.73 8.34 11.95
C PHE A 25 18.45 7.63 12.40
N PRO A 26 17.89 6.73 11.57
CA PRO A 26 16.78 5.91 12.01
C PRO A 26 17.16 5.19 13.29
N LEU A 27 16.35 5.35 14.34
CA LEU A 27 16.54 4.59 15.56
C LEU A 27 16.20 3.12 15.26
N THR A 28 17.19 2.24 15.33
CA THR A 28 16.97 0.80 15.24
C THR A 28 16.37 0.32 16.56
N LEU A 29 15.07 0.05 16.54
CA LEU A 29 14.38 -0.64 17.63
C LEU A 29 14.54 -2.17 17.43
N SER A 30 14.52 -2.93 18.53
CA SER A 30 14.43 -4.40 18.44
C SER A 30 13.08 -4.81 17.85
N ASP A 31 13.00 -5.96 17.17
CA ASP A 31 11.76 -6.44 16.53
C ASP A 31 10.54 -6.50 17.48
N ASN A 32 10.77 -6.80 18.76
CA ASN A 32 9.74 -6.84 19.80
C ASN A 32 9.22 -5.44 20.24
N GLN A 33 9.79 -4.37 19.69
CA GLN A 33 9.46 -2.98 20.00
C GLN A 33 8.83 -2.24 18.81
N ASP A 34 8.42 -2.94 17.74
CA ASP A 34 7.54 -2.33 16.74
C ASP A 34 6.16 -2.08 17.38
N PRO A 35 5.77 -0.82 17.65
CA PRO A 35 4.47 -0.52 18.25
C PRO A 35 3.29 -0.91 17.35
N LEU A 36 3.54 -1.16 16.05
CA LEU A 36 2.51 -1.54 15.08
C LEU A 36 2.43 -3.07 14.87
N GLY A 37 3.42 -3.84 15.35
CA GLY A 37 3.49 -5.28 15.16
C GLY A 37 3.38 -5.71 13.70
N THR A 38 4.05 -4.99 12.80
CA THR A 38 3.86 -5.17 11.36
C THR A 38 4.47 -6.50 10.90
N VAL A 39 3.61 -7.45 10.54
CA VAL A 39 4.03 -8.73 9.97
C VAL A 39 4.11 -8.61 8.46
N TRP A 40 5.31 -8.75 7.91
CA TRP A 40 5.54 -8.73 6.47
C TRP A 40 5.10 -10.06 5.82
N PRO A 41 4.37 -10.04 4.68
CA PRO A 41 3.98 -11.25 3.98
C PRO A 41 5.20 -11.97 3.42
N LYS A 42 5.15 -13.31 3.37
CA LYS A 42 6.20 -14.13 2.76
C LYS A 42 6.11 -14.06 1.25
N VAL A 43 6.93 -13.23 0.63
CA VAL A 43 6.91 -12.95 -0.82
C VAL A 43 7.74 -13.92 -1.68
N SER A 44 8.41 -14.90 -1.07
CA SER A 44 9.22 -15.90 -1.77
C SER A 44 9.21 -17.26 -1.07
N GLY A 45 9.47 -18.33 -1.83
CA GLY A 45 9.51 -19.70 -1.33
C GLY A 45 8.17 -20.43 -1.40
N PRO A 46 8.03 -21.60 -0.77
CA PRO A 46 6.83 -22.44 -0.90
C PRO A 46 5.57 -21.82 -0.28
N ASP A 47 5.74 -20.86 0.64
CA ASP A 47 4.64 -20.18 1.32
C ASP A 47 4.18 -18.90 0.61
N SER A 48 4.81 -18.53 -0.51
CA SER A 48 4.41 -17.34 -1.26
C SER A 48 3.10 -17.59 -2.00
N LYS A 49 2.22 -16.58 -1.99
CA LYS A 49 0.98 -16.59 -2.75
C LYS A 49 1.18 -15.95 -4.13
N ASP A 50 0.43 -16.42 -5.11
CA ASP A 50 0.38 -15.79 -6.43
C ASP A 50 -0.33 -14.43 -6.37
N ILE A 51 -1.33 -14.32 -5.50
CA ILE A 51 -2.14 -13.11 -5.32
C ILE A 51 -2.20 -12.74 -3.84
N TYR A 52 -1.88 -11.49 -3.52
CA TYR A 52 -2.12 -10.88 -2.22
C TYR A 52 -3.22 -9.84 -2.33
N ILE A 53 -4.04 -9.73 -1.29
CA ILE A 53 -5.25 -8.91 -1.30
C ILE A 53 -5.25 -7.97 -0.10
N GLY A 54 -5.72 -6.74 -0.31
CA GLY A 54 -5.93 -5.77 0.76
C GLY A 54 -4.63 -5.38 1.48
N LYS A 55 -4.61 -5.52 2.81
CA LYS A 55 -3.46 -5.11 3.64
C LYS A 55 -2.21 -5.92 3.31
N ASP A 56 -2.33 -7.21 2.98
CA ASP A 56 -1.19 -8.06 2.65
C ASP A 56 -0.50 -7.56 1.37
N ALA A 57 -1.25 -7.13 0.37
CA ALA A 57 -0.70 -6.57 -0.87
C ALA A 57 0.07 -5.26 -0.62
N LEU A 58 -0.42 -4.42 0.30
CA LEU A 58 0.22 -3.16 0.66
C LEU A 58 1.53 -3.34 1.43
N LEU A 59 1.69 -4.49 2.09
CA LEU A 59 2.88 -4.82 2.85
C LEU A 59 3.95 -5.49 1.99
N ILE A 60 3.79 -5.65 0.68
CA ILE A 60 4.86 -6.19 -0.17
C ILE A 60 5.93 -5.10 -0.38
N PRO A 61 7.18 -5.30 0.10
CA PRO A 61 8.22 -4.31 -0.08
C PRO A 61 8.73 -4.33 -1.52
N GLN A 62 8.68 -3.21 -2.24
CA GLN A 62 9.19 -3.09 -3.61
C GLN A 62 8.64 -4.18 -4.56
N PRO A 63 7.31 -4.21 -4.81
CA PRO A 63 6.64 -5.28 -5.55
C PRO A 63 7.26 -5.54 -6.94
N ASP A 64 7.69 -4.50 -7.64
CA ASP A 64 8.33 -4.61 -8.97
C ASP A 64 9.60 -5.46 -8.95
N LYS A 65 10.35 -5.47 -7.84
CA LYS A 65 11.57 -6.29 -7.69
C LYS A 65 11.28 -7.73 -7.30
N LEU A 66 10.06 -7.98 -6.85
CA LEU A 66 9.57 -9.28 -6.40
C LEU A 66 8.60 -9.91 -7.41
N TYR A 67 8.57 -9.39 -8.64
CA TYR A 67 7.71 -9.87 -9.73
C TYR A 67 6.21 -9.76 -9.41
N TYR A 68 5.82 -8.84 -8.54
CA TYR A 68 4.43 -8.48 -8.28
C TYR A 68 4.08 -7.15 -8.92
N ALA A 69 2.84 -7.02 -9.39
CA ALA A 69 2.26 -5.76 -9.83
C ALA A 69 1.12 -5.37 -8.86
N VAL A 70 1.08 -4.10 -8.47
CA VAL A 70 0.01 -3.60 -7.61
C VAL A 70 -1.14 -3.07 -8.46
N HIS A 71 -2.29 -3.69 -8.27
CA HIS A 71 -3.50 -3.43 -9.03
C HIS A 71 -4.55 -2.74 -8.14
N TRP A 72 -5.08 -1.62 -8.63
CA TRP A 72 -6.14 -0.86 -7.97
C TRP A 72 -7.40 -0.90 -8.82
N PRO A 73 -8.38 -1.79 -8.54
CA PRO A 73 -9.52 -2.01 -9.44
C PRO A 73 -10.46 -0.81 -9.50
N ILE A 74 -10.51 -0.03 -8.41
CA ILE A 74 -11.34 1.17 -8.28
C ILE A 74 -10.44 2.37 -8.03
N LEU A 75 -10.59 3.40 -8.84
CA LEU A 75 -9.90 4.69 -8.69
C LEU A 75 -10.94 5.81 -8.70
N ARG A 76 -10.97 6.64 -7.64
CA ARG A 76 -11.91 7.76 -7.49
C ARG A 76 -13.39 7.37 -7.66
N GLY A 77 -13.76 6.18 -7.16
CA GLY A 77 -15.13 5.68 -7.22
C GLY A 77 -15.57 5.09 -8.57
N GLN A 78 -14.65 5.00 -9.55
CA GLN A 78 -14.91 4.36 -10.84
C GLN A 78 -13.95 3.20 -11.08
N LEU A 79 -14.33 2.29 -11.99
CA LEU A 79 -13.42 1.24 -12.45
C LEU A 79 -12.17 1.86 -13.05
N ASN A 80 -11.01 1.34 -12.67
CA ASN A 80 -9.72 1.81 -13.11
C ASN A 80 -9.43 1.35 -14.56
N SER A 81 -10.07 1.97 -15.54
CA SER A 81 -9.92 1.62 -16.96
C SER A 81 -8.67 2.23 -17.62
N PHE A 82 -7.69 2.71 -16.85
CA PHE A 82 -6.46 3.26 -17.41
C PHE A 82 -5.55 2.13 -17.87
N VAL A 83 -5.45 1.94 -19.19
CA VAL A 83 -4.61 0.89 -19.84
C VAL A 83 -3.14 0.95 -19.39
N LYS A 84 -2.63 2.14 -19.04
CA LYS A 84 -1.26 2.31 -18.52
C LYS A 84 -1.04 1.72 -17.11
N LEU A 85 -2.09 1.39 -16.37
CA LEU A 85 -2.02 0.88 -14.99
C LEU A 85 -2.11 -0.65 -14.89
N GLY A 86 -1.94 -1.35 -16.03
CA GLY A 86 -1.73 -2.79 -16.04
C GLY A 86 -2.96 -3.65 -16.31
N TYR A 87 -4.12 -3.06 -16.61
CA TYR A 87 -5.30 -3.82 -17.05
C TYR A 87 -5.44 -3.79 -18.58
N ALA A 88 -5.57 -4.96 -19.18
CA ALA A 88 -5.82 -5.12 -20.62
C ALA A 88 -7.30 -4.89 -20.96
N SER A 89 -8.23 -5.22 -20.06
CA SER A 89 -9.66 -5.07 -20.32
C SER A 89 -10.50 -4.73 -19.08
N LYS A 90 -11.72 -4.23 -19.30
CA LYS A 90 -12.71 -4.06 -18.21
C LYS A 90 -13.16 -5.40 -17.62
N ALA A 91 -13.14 -6.47 -18.41
CA ALA A 91 -13.54 -7.80 -17.96
C ALA A 91 -12.54 -8.33 -16.93
N GLU A 92 -11.25 -8.15 -17.16
CA GLU A 92 -10.16 -8.51 -16.23
C GLU A 92 -10.26 -7.76 -14.88
N ILE A 93 -10.66 -6.48 -14.91
CA ILE A 93 -10.87 -5.72 -13.67
C ILE A 93 -12.00 -6.33 -12.84
N LEU A 94 -13.10 -6.73 -13.49
CA LEU A 94 -14.29 -7.24 -12.83
C LEU A 94 -14.11 -8.68 -12.36
N ALA A 95 -13.71 -9.57 -13.29
CA ALA A 95 -13.62 -11.01 -13.06
C ALA A 95 -12.37 -11.39 -12.26
N ASP A 96 -11.20 -10.82 -12.57
CA ASP A 96 -9.96 -11.33 -11.96
C ASP A 96 -9.60 -10.58 -10.67
N ASN A 97 -9.95 -9.29 -10.58
CA ASN A 97 -9.55 -8.47 -9.43
C ASN A 97 -10.68 -8.21 -8.45
N ILE A 98 -11.82 -7.65 -8.90
CA ILE A 98 -12.92 -7.32 -7.99
C ILE A 98 -13.50 -8.58 -7.36
N GLU A 99 -13.68 -9.64 -8.14
CA GLU A 99 -14.11 -10.94 -7.62
C GLU A 99 -13.16 -11.48 -6.55
N ALA A 100 -11.85 -11.51 -6.83
CA ALA A 100 -10.85 -11.98 -5.86
C ALA A 100 -10.89 -11.16 -4.56
N VAL A 101 -10.98 -9.83 -4.66
CA VAL A 101 -11.08 -8.94 -3.49
C VAL A 101 -12.36 -9.22 -2.70
N TRP A 102 -13.49 -9.42 -3.38
CA TRP A 102 -14.76 -9.73 -2.72
C TRP A 102 -14.76 -11.10 -2.07
N LEU A 103 -14.34 -12.15 -2.78
CA LEU A 103 -14.24 -13.51 -2.24
C LEU A 103 -13.31 -13.56 -1.01
N TYR A 104 -12.19 -12.84 -1.07
CA TYR A 104 -11.31 -12.69 0.08
C TYR A 104 -12.00 -12.00 1.26
N ALA A 105 -12.70 -10.89 1.01
CA ALA A 105 -13.38 -10.15 2.07
C ALA A 105 -14.53 -10.98 2.69
N LEU A 106 -15.31 -11.66 1.86
CA LEU A 106 -16.40 -12.54 2.29
C LEU A 106 -15.88 -13.70 3.14
N SER A 107 -14.82 -14.39 2.70
CA SER A 107 -14.30 -15.53 3.45
C SER A 107 -13.55 -15.11 4.72
N THR A 108 -12.73 -14.06 4.65
CA THR A 108 -11.83 -13.66 5.76
C THR A 108 -12.58 -12.88 6.83
N HIS A 109 -13.50 -11.99 6.44
CA HIS A 109 -14.18 -11.10 7.39
C HIS A 109 -15.58 -11.57 7.76
N LEU A 110 -16.28 -12.28 6.87
CA LEU A 110 -17.65 -12.74 7.11
C LEU A 110 -17.75 -14.27 7.26
N GLY A 111 -16.67 -15.02 7.01
CA GLY A 111 -16.67 -16.48 7.12
C GLY A 111 -17.50 -17.20 6.06
N ILE A 112 -17.93 -16.50 5.01
CA ILE A 112 -18.76 -17.05 3.93
C ILE A 112 -17.83 -17.64 2.88
N LYS A 113 -17.94 -18.95 2.62
CA LYS A 113 -17.13 -19.60 1.60
C LYS A 113 -17.75 -19.37 0.23
N GLU A 114 -16.92 -19.36 -0.80
CA GLU A 114 -17.38 -19.24 -2.19
C GLU A 114 -18.43 -20.31 -2.56
N GLN A 115 -18.29 -21.51 -2.01
CA GLN A 115 -19.24 -22.62 -2.20
C GLN A 115 -20.66 -22.30 -1.71
N ASP A 116 -20.79 -21.38 -0.76
CA ASP A 116 -22.07 -20.99 -0.15
C ASP A 116 -22.77 -19.85 -0.92
N LEU A 117 -22.13 -19.29 -1.95
CA LEU A 117 -22.65 -18.18 -2.77
C LEU A 117 -23.43 -18.65 -4.01
N LYS A 118 -23.60 -19.97 -4.19
CA LYS A 118 -24.27 -20.59 -5.36
C LYS A 118 -25.73 -20.91 -5.11
#